data_AF-A0A933ZI40-F1
#
_entry.id   AF-A0A933ZI40-F1
#
_cell.length_a   1.000
_cell.length_b   1.000
_cell.length_c   1.000
_cell.angle_alpha   90.00
_cell.angle_beta   90.00
_cell.angle_gamma   90.00
#
_symmetry.space_group_name_H-M   'P 1'
#
loop_
_entity.id
_entity.type
_entity.pdbx_description
1 polymer ?
#
loop_
_entity_poly.entity_id
_entity_poly.type
_entity_poly.pdbx_seq_one_letter_code
_entity_poly.pdbx_strand_id
1 'polypeptide(L)'
;MAALEATSACKKTTRSDPWRRWSGALVLVAFLAALLSGCSKAQESWFTRVAEARRVASDLRVQFNKAADASNRSVMADTDDASIAYAAEAVQAREAIHRDAEALVPLLEALDYRAEMQHLEDFRRSFEEYEKMDRAILLLAVENTNLKAQKLAFGPERAAADDFAAAMGAFLRATSAKSSCKAAAVGFGAAAALREIQSLEAPHISEPDEAAMTRMERQMDELEASVRSALSELSSLADATTSRHLAAANAALERFNQIRGTIIALSRKNTNVRSLALSLGDKRKVVSACDSSLAALQDKLAHEKLSATR
;
A
#
# COMPACT_ATOMS: atom_id res chain seq x y z
N MET A 1 -85.84 94.82 -12.67
CA MET A 1 -85.44 96.14 -12.14
C MET A 1 -84.01 96.05 -11.65
N ALA A 2 -83.14 96.96 -12.15
CA ALA A 2 -81.77 97.33 -11.73
C ALA A 2 -80.71 96.20 -11.71
N ALA A 3 -79.63 96.16 -12.51
CA ALA A 3 -78.65 97.13 -13.05
C ALA A 3 -77.46 97.48 -12.10
N LEU A 4 -76.27 97.49 -12.73
CA LEU A 4 -74.94 98.07 -12.36
C LEU A 4 -73.95 97.13 -11.61
N GLU A 5 -72.89 96.63 -12.28
CA GLU A 5 -71.53 97.22 -12.52
C GLU A 5 -70.62 97.14 -11.25
N ALA A 6 -69.33 96.77 -11.23
CA ALA A 6 -68.25 96.84 -12.21
C ALA A 6 -67.04 95.89 -11.90
N THR A 7 -66.34 95.51 -12.98
CA THR A 7 -64.89 95.22 -13.22
C THR A 7 -63.89 94.89 -12.09
N SER A 8 -63.09 93.83 -12.31
CA SER A 8 -61.60 93.89 -12.34
C SER A 8 -60.96 92.59 -12.84
N ALA A 9 -59.80 92.71 -13.50
CA ALA A 9 -59.09 91.69 -14.25
C ALA A 9 -58.10 90.86 -13.40
N CYS A 10 -57.85 89.58 -13.73
CA CYS A 10 -56.51 88.99 -13.58
C CYS A 10 -56.36 87.60 -14.27
N LYS A 11 -55.41 87.56 -15.23
CA LYS A 11 -54.43 86.49 -15.55
C LYS A 11 -54.86 85.03 -15.73
N LYS A 12 -54.71 84.56 -16.98
CA LYS A 12 -54.50 83.16 -17.37
C LYS A 12 -53.11 82.67 -16.91
N THR A 13 -53.05 81.50 -16.26
CA THR A 13 -51.83 80.67 -16.16
C THR A 13 -52.16 79.22 -16.46
N THR A 14 -51.70 78.76 -17.61
CA THR A 14 -51.63 77.34 -18.00
C THR A 14 -50.55 76.65 -17.18
N ARG A 15 -50.94 75.69 -16.33
CA ARG A 15 -50.02 74.78 -15.63
C ARG A 15 -49.52 73.74 -16.64
N SER A 16 -48.25 73.85 -17.04
CA SER A 16 -47.52 72.81 -17.76
C SER A 16 -47.03 71.75 -16.77
N ASP A 17 -47.45 70.50 -16.95
CA ASP A 17 -47.00 69.32 -16.21
C ASP A 17 -45.51 69.00 -16.47
N PRO A 18 -44.62 69.01 -15.46
CA PRO A 18 -43.21 68.66 -15.63
C PRO A 18 -42.92 67.14 -15.51
N TRP A 19 -43.92 66.29 -15.31
CA TRP A 19 -43.74 64.87 -14.96
C TRP A 19 -43.45 63.91 -16.11
N ARG A 20 -43.22 64.41 -17.34
CA ARG A 20 -43.09 63.55 -18.53
C ARG A 20 -41.65 63.43 -19.09
N ARG A 21 -40.63 63.93 -18.37
CA ARG A 21 -39.21 63.84 -18.80
C ARG A 21 -38.29 63.03 -17.88
N TRP A 22 -38.77 62.55 -16.73
CA TRP A 22 -37.96 61.81 -15.74
C TRP A 22 -38.17 60.28 -15.76
N SER A 23 -39.05 59.77 -16.63
CA SER A 23 -39.33 58.33 -16.73
C SER A 23 -38.33 57.57 -17.63
N GLY A 24 -37.58 58.27 -18.49
CA GLY A 24 -36.60 57.64 -19.38
C GLY A 24 -35.24 57.37 -18.73
N ALA A 25 -34.79 58.25 -17.83
CA ALA A 25 -33.47 58.14 -17.20
C ALA A 25 -33.42 57.07 -16.09
N LEU A 26 -34.51 56.87 -15.34
CA LEU A 26 -34.58 55.86 -14.27
C LEU A 26 -34.62 54.42 -14.79
N VAL A 27 -35.26 54.18 -15.95
CA VAL A 27 -35.30 52.86 -16.57
C VAL A 27 -33.91 52.46 -17.11
N LEU A 28 -33.15 53.41 -17.65
CA LEU A 28 -31.81 53.16 -18.19
C LEU A 28 -30.78 52.83 -17.10
N VAL A 29 -30.86 53.51 -15.94
CA VAL A 29 -30.00 53.23 -14.77
C VAL A 29 -30.34 51.89 -14.12
N ALA A 30 -31.63 51.53 -14.04
CA ALA A 30 -32.04 50.21 -13.54
C ALA A 30 -31.61 49.06 -14.46
N PHE A 31 -31.62 49.27 -15.78
CA PHE A 31 -31.13 48.28 -16.76
C PHE A 31 -29.60 48.12 -16.71
N LEU A 32 -28.84 49.21 -16.55
CA LEU A 32 -27.38 49.14 -16.36
C LEU A 32 -27.00 48.46 -15.03
N ALA A 33 -27.73 48.73 -13.94
CA ALA A 33 -27.48 48.09 -12.65
C ALA A 33 -27.81 46.58 -12.64
N ALA A 34 -28.84 46.16 -13.39
CA ALA A 34 -29.15 44.75 -13.59
C ALA A 34 -28.10 44.01 -14.43
N LEU A 35 -27.54 44.66 -15.46
CA LEU A 35 -26.45 44.10 -16.26
C LEU A 35 -25.14 43.98 -15.46
N LEU A 36 -24.85 44.92 -14.56
CA LEU A 36 -23.67 44.85 -13.69
C LEU A 36 -23.81 43.82 -12.54
N SER A 37 -25.04 43.53 -12.10
CA SER A 37 -25.31 42.54 -11.04
C SER A 37 -25.30 41.08 -11.53
N GLY A 38 -25.41 40.86 -12.84
CA GLY A 38 -25.30 39.52 -13.45
C GLY A 38 -23.85 39.05 -13.62
N CYS A 39 -22.91 39.97 -13.86
CA CYS A 39 -21.49 39.64 -14.06
C CYS A 39 -20.76 39.26 -12.76
N SER A 40 -21.14 39.82 -11.60
CA SER A 40 -20.47 39.51 -10.32
C SER A 40 -20.73 38.07 -9.85
N LYS A 41 -21.96 37.56 -10.00
CA LYS A 41 -22.31 36.19 -9.58
C LYS A 41 -21.67 35.11 -10.45
N ALA A 42 -21.57 35.36 -11.76
CA ALA A 42 -20.89 34.46 -12.68
C ALA A 42 -19.38 34.40 -12.36
N GLN A 43 -18.76 35.55 -12.08
CA GLN A 43 -17.34 35.64 -11.75
C GLN A 43 -17.00 35.02 -10.39
N GLU A 44 -17.83 35.22 -9.36
CA GLU A 44 -17.69 34.52 -8.07
C GLU A 44 -17.76 32.99 -8.24
N SER A 45 -18.71 32.49 -9.07
CA SER A 45 -18.85 31.05 -9.31
C SER A 45 -17.65 30.42 -10.02
N TRP A 46 -16.99 31.16 -10.92
CA TRP A 46 -15.79 30.71 -11.62
C TRP A 46 -14.60 30.53 -10.68
N PHE A 47 -14.28 31.55 -9.86
CA PHE A 47 -13.16 31.47 -8.93
C PHE A 47 -13.33 30.34 -7.90
N THR A 48 -14.56 30.12 -7.43
CA THR A 48 -14.86 28.98 -6.56
C THR A 48 -14.59 27.64 -7.25
N ARG A 49 -14.98 27.48 -8.52
CA ARG A 49 -14.71 26.25 -9.29
C ARG A 49 -13.22 26.01 -9.53
N VAL A 50 -12.45 27.05 -9.86
CA VAL A 50 -10.99 26.92 -10.02
C VAL A 50 -10.32 26.55 -8.69
N ALA A 51 -10.73 27.17 -7.58
CA ALA A 51 -10.22 26.83 -6.26
C ALA A 51 -10.54 25.38 -5.88
N GLU A 52 -11.76 24.92 -6.17
CA GLU A 52 -12.19 23.55 -5.92
C GLU A 52 -11.44 22.55 -6.80
N ALA A 53 -11.27 22.82 -8.10
CA ALA A 53 -10.51 21.95 -9.01
C ALA A 53 -9.05 21.78 -8.53
N ARG A 54 -8.40 22.86 -8.07
CA ARG A 54 -7.06 22.81 -7.48
C ARG A 54 -7.03 21.98 -6.19
N ARG A 55 -8.03 22.14 -5.33
CA ARG A 55 -8.15 21.38 -4.09
C ARG A 55 -8.28 19.89 -4.39
N VAL A 56 -9.23 19.51 -5.25
CA VAL A 56 -9.46 18.11 -5.65
C VAL A 56 -8.23 17.52 -6.34
N ALA A 57 -7.56 18.25 -7.25
CA ALA A 57 -6.32 17.78 -7.87
C ALA A 57 -5.15 17.63 -6.87
N SER A 58 -5.10 18.47 -5.83
CA SER A 58 -4.15 18.33 -4.72
C SER A 58 -4.45 17.07 -3.90
N ASP A 59 -5.71 16.89 -3.50
CA ASP A 59 -6.15 15.74 -2.72
C ASP A 59 -5.90 14.44 -3.50
N LEU A 60 -6.22 14.40 -4.80
CA LEU A 60 -5.95 13.27 -5.70
C LEU A 60 -4.48 12.82 -5.65
N ARG A 61 -3.53 13.77 -5.73
CA ARG A 61 -2.10 13.46 -5.67
C ARG A 61 -1.65 12.99 -4.29
N VAL A 62 -2.22 13.56 -3.24
CA VAL A 62 -1.97 13.10 -1.85
C VAL A 62 -2.46 11.66 -1.68
N GLN A 63 -3.68 11.33 -2.13
CA GLN A 63 -4.23 9.98 -2.03
C GLN A 63 -3.43 8.97 -2.86
N PHE A 64 -2.98 9.37 -4.06
CA PHE A 64 -2.09 8.54 -4.88
C PHE A 64 -0.79 8.20 -4.16
N ASN A 65 -0.09 9.19 -3.60
CA ASN A 65 1.14 8.95 -2.86
C ASN A 65 0.89 8.12 -1.59
N LYS A 66 -0.23 8.34 -0.90
CA LYS A 66 -0.65 7.54 0.25
C LYS A 66 -0.88 6.06 -0.13
N ALA A 67 -1.54 5.80 -1.26
CA ALA A 67 -1.76 4.44 -1.75
C ALA A 67 -0.44 3.75 -2.08
N ALA A 68 0.45 4.43 -2.81
CA ALA A 68 1.75 3.90 -3.19
C ALA A 68 2.64 3.59 -1.98
N ASP A 69 2.68 4.50 -1.00
CA ASP A 69 3.40 4.35 0.26
C ASP A 69 2.83 3.21 1.12
N ALA A 70 1.51 3.18 1.35
CA ALA A 70 0.86 2.13 2.14
C ALA A 70 1.12 0.74 1.53
N SER A 71 1.08 0.62 0.20
CA SER A 71 1.44 -0.61 -0.50
C SER A 71 2.89 -1.02 -0.29
N ASN A 72 3.84 -0.06 -0.30
CA ASN A 72 5.24 -0.35 0.02
C ASN A 72 5.39 -0.79 1.49
N ARG A 73 4.70 -0.12 2.43
CA ARG A 73 4.69 -0.50 3.85
C ARG A 73 4.12 -1.90 4.06
N SER A 74 3.09 -2.29 3.30
CA SER A 74 2.52 -3.65 3.35
C SER A 74 3.55 -4.73 2.99
N VAL A 75 4.39 -4.48 2.00
CA VAL A 75 5.48 -5.38 1.56
C VAL A 75 6.61 -5.47 2.58
N MET A 76 6.92 -4.37 3.26
CA MET A 76 8.03 -4.26 4.22
C MET A 76 7.63 -4.56 5.67
N ALA A 77 6.38 -4.94 5.90
CA ALA A 77 5.88 -5.20 7.25
C ALA A 77 6.61 -6.38 7.90
N ASP A 78 6.92 -6.23 9.19
CA ASP A 78 7.55 -7.25 10.03
C ASP A 78 6.52 -8.16 10.71
N THR A 79 5.23 -7.89 10.53
CA THR A 79 4.11 -8.64 11.07
C THR A 79 2.99 -8.79 10.03
N ASP A 80 2.27 -9.92 10.10
CA ASP A 80 1.12 -10.18 9.24
C ASP A 80 0.03 -9.12 9.43
N ASP A 81 -0.24 -8.74 10.69
CA ASP A 81 -1.26 -7.75 11.04
C ASP A 81 -0.94 -6.37 10.46
N ALA A 82 0.32 -5.92 10.55
CA ALA A 82 0.73 -4.66 9.95
C ALA A 82 0.64 -4.72 8.42
N SER A 83 1.05 -5.83 7.80
CA SER A 83 0.96 -6.01 6.35
C SER A 83 -0.49 -5.90 5.85
N ILE A 84 -1.43 -6.56 6.56
CA ILE A 84 -2.87 -6.52 6.28
C ILE A 84 -3.43 -5.11 6.48
N ALA A 85 -3.08 -4.44 7.59
CA ALA A 85 -3.53 -3.08 7.87
C ALA A 85 -3.08 -2.09 6.78
N TYR A 86 -1.81 -2.16 6.37
CA TYR A 86 -1.29 -1.31 5.30
C TYR A 86 -1.88 -1.65 3.93
N ALA A 87 -2.18 -2.92 3.65
CA ALA A 87 -2.91 -3.29 2.45
C ALA A 87 -4.32 -2.69 2.42
N ALA A 88 -5.02 -2.68 3.56
CA ALA A 88 -6.32 -2.04 3.70
C ALA A 88 -6.22 -0.51 3.53
N GLU A 89 -5.20 0.15 4.09
CA GLU A 89 -4.94 1.58 3.86
C GLU A 89 -4.73 1.89 2.37
N ALA A 90 -3.96 1.06 1.66
CA ALA A 90 -3.74 1.22 0.22
C ALA A 90 -5.05 1.08 -0.58
N VAL A 91 -5.90 0.11 -0.23
CA VAL A 91 -7.23 -0.06 -0.84
C VAL A 91 -8.09 1.19 -0.63
N GLN A 92 -8.20 1.68 0.61
CA GLN A 92 -8.99 2.87 0.93
C GLN A 92 -8.51 4.13 0.20
N ALA A 93 -7.19 4.31 0.09
CA ALA A 93 -6.61 5.42 -0.66
C ALA A 93 -6.93 5.34 -2.15
N ARG A 94 -6.92 4.14 -2.76
CA ARG A 94 -7.34 3.94 -4.16
C ARG A 94 -8.80 4.28 -4.42
N GLU A 95 -9.69 3.95 -3.49
CA GLU A 95 -11.09 4.36 -3.60
C GLU A 95 -11.25 5.88 -3.56
N ALA A 96 -10.43 6.58 -2.76
CA ALA A 96 -10.41 8.04 -2.75
C ALA A 96 -9.89 8.63 -4.07
N ILE A 97 -8.87 8.03 -4.68
CA ILE A 97 -8.35 8.41 -6.00
C ILE A 97 -9.46 8.35 -7.06
N HIS A 98 -10.22 7.26 -7.11
CA HIS A 98 -11.33 7.13 -8.07
C HIS A 98 -12.37 8.25 -7.87
N ARG A 99 -12.79 8.49 -6.62
CA ARG A 99 -13.74 9.57 -6.31
C ARG A 99 -13.22 10.95 -6.69
N ASP A 100 -11.96 11.26 -6.38
CA ASP A 100 -11.38 12.57 -6.66
C ASP A 100 -11.18 12.77 -8.18
N ALA A 101 -10.76 11.72 -8.90
CA ALA A 101 -10.65 11.77 -10.36
C ALA A 101 -12.01 11.98 -11.03
N GLU A 102 -13.06 11.27 -10.57
CA GLU A 102 -14.44 11.45 -11.06
C GLU A 102 -14.99 12.84 -10.73
N ALA A 103 -14.74 13.36 -9.52
CA ALA A 103 -15.19 14.69 -9.10
C ALA A 103 -14.51 15.83 -9.89
N LEU A 104 -13.29 15.59 -10.40
CA LEU A 104 -12.54 16.61 -11.14
C LEU A 104 -13.08 16.80 -12.57
N VAL A 105 -13.66 15.76 -13.19
CA VAL A 105 -14.21 15.82 -14.55
C VAL A 105 -15.21 16.97 -14.74
N PRO A 106 -16.33 17.06 -13.99
CA PRO A 106 -17.31 18.12 -14.20
C PRO A 106 -16.77 19.51 -13.87
N LEU A 107 -15.76 19.62 -13.00
CA LEU A 107 -15.09 20.88 -12.71
C LEU A 107 -14.28 21.37 -13.93
N LEU A 108 -13.50 20.49 -14.55
CA LEU A 108 -12.69 20.84 -15.72
C LEU A 108 -13.56 21.13 -16.96
N GLU A 109 -14.64 20.38 -17.17
CA GLU A 109 -15.61 20.64 -18.25
C GLU A 109 -16.29 22.00 -18.09
N ALA A 110 -16.73 22.32 -16.88
CA ALA A 110 -17.34 23.59 -16.56
C ALA A 110 -16.39 24.80 -16.74
N LEU A 111 -15.09 24.54 -16.74
CA LEU A 111 -14.04 25.54 -16.93
C LEU A 111 -13.53 25.61 -18.40
N ASP A 112 -13.96 24.71 -19.30
CA ASP A 112 -13.38 24.49 -20.65
C ASP A 112 -11.85 24.22 -20.63
N TYR A 113 -11.37 23.56 -19.56
CA TYR A 113 -9.95 23.26 -19.33
C TYR A 113 -9.53 21.95 -20.01
N ARG A 114 -9.46 21.98 -21.35
CA ARG A 114 -9.20 20.78 -22.17
C ARG A 114 -7.80 20.19 -21.99
N ALA A 115 -6.78 21.03 -21.73
CA ALA A 115 -5.42 20.56 -21.53
C ALA A 115 -5.28 19.80 -20.20
N GLU A 116 -5.90 20.31 -19.15
CA GLU A 116 -6.01 19.67 -17.84
C GLU A 116 -6.79 18.35 -17.94
N MET A 117 -7.88 18.33 -18.72
CA MET A 117 -8.62 17.09 -18.97
C MET A 117 -7.72 16.01 -19.60
N GLN A 118 -6.87 16.39 -20.56
CA GLN A 118 -5.91 15.45 -21.16
C GLN A 118 -4.94 14.88 -20.11
N HIS A 119 -4.41 15.71 -19.21
CA HIS A 119 -3.53 15.24 -18.14
C HIS A 119 -4.25 14.32 -17.13
N LEU A 120 -5.54 14.59 -16.84
CA LEU A 120 -6.37 13.72 -16.02
C LEU A 120 -6.61 12.36 -16.70
N GLU A 121 -6.82 12.33 -18.01
CA GLU A 121 -6.95 11.08 -18.78
C GLU A 121 -5.64 10.27 -18.81
N ASP A 122 -4.51 10.94 -19.00
CA ASP A 122 -3.19 10.30 -18.97
C ASP A 122 -2.88 9.69 -17.59
N PHE A 123 -3.27 10.41 -16.52
CA PHE A 123 -3.24 9.87 -15.17
C PHE A 123 -4.12 8.62 -15.04
N ARG A 124 -5.40 8.67 -15.46
CA ARG A 124 -6.32 7.53 -15.35
C ARG A 124 -5.80 6.29 -16.06
N ARG A 125 -5.23 6.44 -17.26
CA ARG A 125 -4.62 5.33 -18.01
C ARG A 125 -3.46 4.70 -17.24
N SER A 126 -2.54 5.53 -16.73
CA SER A 126 -1.40 5.06 -15.94
C SER A 126 -1.85 4.43 -14.62
N PHE A 127 -2.91 4.97 -14.02
CA PHE A 127 -3.46 4.50 -12.76
C PHE A 127 -4.09 3.11 -12.88
N GLU A 128 -4.76 2.79 -13.99
CA GLU A 128 -5.28 1.44 -14.23
C GLU A 128 -4.17 0.38 -14.27
N GLU A 129 -3.01 0.72 -14.84
CA GLU A 129 -1.83 -0.15 -14.80
C GLU A 129 -1.29 -0.29 -13.38
N TYR A 130 -1.18 0.84 -12.66
CA TYR A 130 -0.77 0.85 -11.26
C TYR A 130 -1.67 -0.04 -10.42
N GLU A 131 -2.99 0.06 -10.55
CA GLU A 131 -3.95 -0.71 -9.78
C GLU A 131 -3.83 -2.22 -10.01
N LYS A 132 -3.60 -2.65 -11.25
CA LYS A 132 -3.38 -4.08 -11.57
C LYS A 132 -2.15 -4.61 -10.85
N MET A 133 -1.04 -3.86 -10.92
CA MET A 133 0.20 -4.24 -10.26
C MET A 133 0.08 -4.20 -8.74
N ASP A 134 -0.53 -3.15 -8.21
CA ASP A 134 -0.71 -2.94 -6.79
C ASP A 134 -1.58 -4.04 -6.16
N ARG A 135 -2.67 -4.46 -6.83
CA ARG A 135 -3.46 -5.63 -6.39
C ARG A 135 -2.63 -6.91 -6.33
N ALA A 136 -1.81 -7.18 -7.36
CA ALA A 136 -0.97 -8.37 -7.38
C ALA A 136 0.09 -8.35 -6.26
N ILE A 137 0.68 -7.17 -6.01
CA ILE A 137 1.65 -6.96 -4.94
C ILE A 137 0.99 -7.17 -3.57
N LEU A 138 -0.17 -6.55 -3.32
CA LEU A 138 -0.86 -6.66 -2.04
C LEU A 138 -1.30 -8.10 -1.74
N LEU A 139 -1.77 -8.85 -2.74
CA LEU A 139 -2.12 -10.27 -2.57
C LEU A 139 -0.93 -11.09 -2.09
N LEU A 140 0.25 -10.86 -2.67
CA LEU A 140 1.48 -11.55 -2.25
C LEU A 140 1.99 -11.04 -0.89
N ALA A 141 1.91 -9.72 -0.65
CA ALA A 141 2.38 -9.10 0.57
C ALA A 141 1.65 -9.67 1.79
N VAL A 142 0.31 -9.72 1.76
CA VAL A 142 -0.48 -10.20 2.92
C VAL A 142 -0.27 -11.69 3.21
N GLU A 143 0.14 -12.50 2.22
CA GLU A 143 0.46 -13.90 2.46
C GLU A 143 1.67 -14.09 3.38
N ASN A 144 2.64 -13.15 3.35
CA ASN A 144 3.81 -13.09 4.25
C ASN A 144 4.50 -14.44 4.50
N THR A 145 4.68 -15.26 3.46
CA THR A 145 5.10 -16.65 3.67
C THR A 145 6.53 -16.75 4.20
N ASN A 146 7.42 -15.86 3.79
CA ASN A 146 8.81 -15.85 4.25
C ASN A 146 8.89 -15.45 5.72
N LEU A 147 8.12 -14.44 6.15
CA LEU A 147 8.06 -14.02 7.55
C LEU A 147 7.54 -15.15 8.45
N LYS A 148 6.49 -15.85 8.01
CA LYS A 148 5.96 -17.03 8.71
C LYS A 148 6.99 -18.14 8.82
N ALA A 149 7.73 -18.41 7.74
CA ALA A 149 8.82 -19.38 7.73
C ALA A 149 9.93 -18.99 8.73
N GLN A 150 10.35 -17.72 8.76
CA GLN A 150 11.35 -17.25 9.74
C GLN A 150 10.87 -17.41 11.19
N LYS A 151 9.61 -17.09 11.48
CA LYS A 151 9.04 -17.27 12.83
C LYS A 151 9.05 -18.74 13.26
N LEU A 152 8.78 -19.67 12.34
CA LEU A 152 8.88 -21.10 12.60
C LEU A 152 10.33 -21.54 12.85
N ALA A 153 11.25 -21.09 11.99
CA ALA A 153 12.67 -21.48 12.06
C ALA A 153 13.33 -21.01 13.37
N PHE A 154 13.17 -19.73 13.70
CA PHE A 154 13.82 -19.13 14.87
C PHE A 154 13.10 -19.39 16.19
N GLY A 155 11.87 -19.92 16.15
CA GLY A 155 11.06 -20.22 17.33
C GLY A 155 10.95 -21.74 17.58
N PRO A 156 9.83 -22.37 17.17
CA PRO A 156 9.53 -23.75 17.52
C PRO A 156 10.53 -24.77 16.94
N GLU A 157 11.08 -24.56 15.76
CA GLU A 157 12.08 -25.48 15.19
C GLU A 157 13.40 -25.41 15.96
N ARG A 158 13.87 -24.19 16.28
CA ARG A 158 15.01 -23.99 17.18
C ARG A 158 14.81 -24.67 18.54
N ALA A 159 13.62 -24.58 19.12
CA ALA A 159 13.30 -25.28 20.36
C ALA A 159 13.41 -26.81 20.19
N ALA A 160 12.95 -27.37 19.06
CA ALA A 160 13.09 -28.80 18.77
C ALA A 160 14.56 -29.22 18.59
N ALA A 161 15.39 -28.40 17.94
CA ALA A 161 16.83 -28.64 17.83
C ALA A 161 17.56 -28.54 19.19
N ASP A 162 17.14 -27.62 20.05
CA ASP A 162 17.64 -27.48 21.43
C ASP A 162 17.28 -28.72 22.27
N ASP A 163 16.02 -29.19 22.18
CA ASP A 163 15.56 -30.44 22.81
C ASP A 163 16.37 -31.65 22.34
N PHE A 164 16.63 -31.75 21.04
CA PHE A 164 17.45 -32.80 20.46
C PHE A 164 18.86 -32.80 21.06
N ALA A 165 19.52 -31.63 21.07
CA ALA A 165 20.86 -31.49 21.64
C ALA A 165 20.90 -31.81 23.14
N ALA A 166 19.88 -31.40 23.89
CA ALA A 166 19.77 -31.70 25.32
C ALA A 166 19.59 -33.21 25.58
N ALA A 167 18.74 -33.88 24.81
CA ALA A 167 18.53 -35.31 24.87
C ALA A 167 19.82 -36.07 24.52
N MET A 168 20.53 -35.64 23.48
CA MET A 168 21.84 -36.18 23.10
C MET A 168 22.89 -35.97 24.20
N GLY A 169 22.97 -34.80 24.81
CA GLY A 169 23.86 -34.54 25.94
C GLY A 169 23.55 -35.44 27.15
N ALA A 170 22.28 -35.70 27.42
CA ALA A 170 21.87 -36.62 28.48
C ALA A 170 22.23 -38.08 28.16
N PHE A 171 22.02 -38.52 26.92
CA PHE A 171 22.44 -39.84 26.43
C PHE A 171 23.95 -40.03 26.63
N LEU A 172 24.77 -39.05 26.23
CA LEU A 172 26.23 -39.12 26.33
C LEU A 172 26.72 -39.18 27.78
N ARG A 173 26.10 -38.42 28.70
CA ARG A 173 26.44 -38.47 30.14
C ARG A 173 26.08 -39.81 30.79
N ALA A 174 25.02 -40.46 30.32
CA ALA A 174 24.58 -41.75 30.83
C ALA A 174 25.27 -42.94 30.15
N THR A 175 26.03 -42.72 29.08
CA THR A 175 26.73 -43.78 28.34
C THR A 175 27.94 -44.29 29.12
N SER A 176 28.14 -45.62 29.13
CA SER A 176 29.27 -46.24 29.82
C SER A 176 30.64 -45.78 29.30
N ALA A 177 31.67 -45.83 30.16
CA ALA A 177 33.04 -45.44 29.79
C ALA A 177 33.63 -46.24 28.61
N LYS A 178 33.19 -47.48 28.39
CA LYS A 178 33.70 -48.35 27.32
C LYS A 178 33.23 -47.90 25.92
N SER A 179 32.06 -47.29 25.83
CA SER A 179 31.45 -46.80 24.57
C SER A 179 31.46 -45.28 24.43
N SER A 180 31.94 -44.54 25.44
CA SER A 180 31.83 -43.08 25.54
C SER A 180 32.46 -42.33 24.36
N CYS A 181 33.66 -42.72 23.91
CA CYS A 181 34.35 -42.03 22.82
C CYS A 181 33.59 -42.16 21.50
N LYS A 182 33.17 -43.39 21.14
CA LYS A 182 32.39 -43.65 19.93
C LYS A 182 31.03 -42.94 19.99
N ALA A 183 30.32 -43.08 21.11
CA ALA A 183 29.02 -42.44 21.32
C ALA A 183 29.13 -40.92 21.21
N ALA A 184 30.16 -40.31 21.81
CA ALA A 184 30.40 -38.88 21.73
C ALA A 184 30.63 -38.41 20.30
N ALA A 185 31.50 -39.08 19.54
CA ALA A 185 31.76 -38.72 18.15
C ALA A 185 30.49 -38.75 17.29
N VAL A 186 29.72 -39.84 17.38
CA VAL A 186 28.46 -40.00 16.63
C VAL A 186 27.41 -38.99 17.09
N GLY A 187 27.24 -38.81 18.40
CA GLY A 187 26.23 -37.92 18.97
C GLY A 187 26.48 -36.44 18.71
N PHE A 188 27.74 -36.00 18.80
CA PHE A 188 28.11 -34.63 18.42
C PHE A 188 27.98 -34.41 16.92
N GLY A 189 28.34 -35.40 16.08
CA GLY A 189 28.11 -35.34 14.64
C GLY A 189 26.64 -35.17 14.28
N ALA A 190 25.74 -35.91 14.94
CA ALA A 190 24.30 -35.78 14.76
C ALA A 190 23.79 -34.39 15.15
N ALA A 191 24.21 -33.88 16.32
CA ALA A 191 23.82 -32.54 16.77
C ALA A 191 24.34 -31.43 15.84
N ALA A 192 25.58 -31.57 15.33
CA ALA A 192 26.16 -30.63 14.38
C ALA A 192 25.43 -30.64 13.03
N ALA A 193 25.12 -31.82 12.49
CA ALA A 193 24.36 -31.95 11.25
C ALA A 193 22.97 -31.31 11.35
N LEU A 194 22.27 -31.49 12.48
CA LEU A 194 20.98 -30.85 12.70
C LEU A 194 21.09 -29.31 12.75
N ARG A 195 22.15 -28.76 13.34
CA ARG A 195 22.40 -27.30 13.33
C ARG A 195 22.77 -26.77 11.96
N GLU A 196 23.43 -27.58 11.14
CA GLU A 196 23.72 -27.22 9.76
C GLU A 196 22.44 -27.17 8.91
N ILE A 197 21.45 -28.02 9.17
CA ILE A 197 20.13 -27.87 8.55
C ILE A 197 19.53 -26.49 8.89
N GLN A 198 19.58 -26.10 10.17
CA GLN A 198 19.09 -24.78 10.60
C GLN A 198 19.83 -23.60 9.95
N SER A 199 21.15 -23.75 9.71
CA SER A 199 21.94 -22.69 9.08
C SER A 199 21.56 -22.49 7.61
N LEU A 200 21.03 -23.53 6.95
CA LEU A 200 20.57 -23.49 5.56
C LEU A 200 19.15 -22.92 5.38
N GLU A 201 18.32 -22.91 6.43
CA GLU A 201 16.93 -22.44 6.32
C GLU A 201 16.84 -20.93 6.08
N ALA A 202 17.62 -20.12 6.78
CA ALA A 202 17.62 -18.66 6.58
C ALA A 202 17.94 -18.23 5.13
N PRO A 203 19.02 -18.74 4.48
CA PRO A 203 19.26 -18.48 3.07
C PRO A 203 18.18 -19.10 2.17
N HIS A 204 17.67 -20.30 2.48
CA HIS A 204 16.56 -20.90 1.73
C HIS A 204 15.31 -20.03 1.73
N ILE A 205 14.92 -19.48 2.89
CA ILE A 205 13.78 -18.57 3.04
C ILE A 205 13.96 -17.28 2.24
N SER A 206 15.19 -16.83 1.99
CA SER A 206 15.45 -15.55 1.31
C SER A 206 15.80 -15.72 -0.17
N GLU A 207 15.91 -16.96 -0.66
CA GLU A 207 16.43 -17.28 -1.99
C GLU A 207 15.35 -17.07 -3.07
N PRO A 208 15.57 -16.19 -4.06
CA PRO A 208 14.67 -16.05 -5.21
C PRO A 208 14.80 -17.17 -6.26
N ASP A 209 15.94 -17.87 -6.34
CA ASP A 209 16.17 -18.91 -7.35
C ASP A 209 15.70 -20.31 -6.88
N GLU A 210 14.64 -20.82 -7.51
CA GLU A 210 14.09 -22.16 -7.26
C GLU A 210 15.14 -23.27 -7.40
N ALA A 211 16.13 -23.11 -8.29
CA ALA A 211 17.18 -24.10 -8.46
C ALA A 211 18.16 -24.08 -7.28
N ALA A 212 18.50 -22.90 -6.74
CA ALA A 212 19.27 -22.75 -5.52
C ALA A 212 18.55 -23.32 -4.30
N MET A 213 17.24 -23.05 -4.16
CA MET A 213 16.40 -23.64 -3.11
C MET A 213 16.44 -25.18 -3.16
N THR A 214 16.32 -25.76 -4.37
CA THR A 214 16.38 -27.22 -4.57
C THR A 214 17.74 -27.82 -4.18
N ARG A 215 18.83 -27.08 -4.39
CA ARG A 215 20.17 -27.53 -3.97
C ARG A 215 20.29 -27.54 -2.44
N MET A 216 19.81 -26.48 -1.78
CA MET A 216 19.81 -26.41 -0.32
C MET A 216 18.93 -27.49 0.31
N GLU A 217 17.75 -27.77 -0.26
CA GLU A 217 16.87 -28.85 0.20
C GLU A 217 17.55 -30.22 0.15
N ARG A 218 18.25 -30.52 -0.95
CA ARG A 218 19.02 -31.75 -1.06
C ARG A 218 20.11 -31.85 0.01
N GLN A 219 20.84 -30.76 0.26
CA GLN A 219 21.86 -30.72 1.31
C GLN A 219 21.24 -30.95 2.69
N MET A 220 20.08 -30.34 2.97
CA MET A 220 19.35 -30.57 4.21
C MET A 220 18.88 -32.02 4.36
N ASP A 221 18.42 -32.67 3.27
CA ASP A 221 17.99 -34.07 3.29
C ASP A 221 19.16 -35.03 3.52
N GLU A 222 20.33 -34.76 2.94
CA GLU A 222 21.57 -35.52 3.17
C GLU A 222 22.03 -35.42 4.64
N LEU A 223 21.92 -34.22 5.22
CA LEU A 223 22.19 -33.99 6.64
C LEU A 223 21.17 -34.71 7.52
N GLU A 224 19.87 -34.67 7.20
CA GLU A 224 18.83 -35.39 7.95
C GLU A 224 19.09 -36.90 7.95
N ALA A 225 19.42 -37.46 6.77
CA ALA A 225 19.78 -38.88 6.64
C ALA A 225 20.99 -39.23 7.52
N SER A 226 21.97 -38.34 7.62
CA SER A 226 23.14 -38.50 8.49
C SER A 226 22.74 -38.51 9.98
N VAL A 227 21.83 -37.63 10.41
CA VAL A 227 21.29 -37.62 11.78
C VAL A 227 20.55 -38.94 12.08
N ARG A 228 19.68 -39.41 11.18
CA ARG A 228 18.95 -40.67 11.35
C ARG A 228 19.89 -41.87 11.43
N SER A 229 20.92 -41.91 10.57
CA SER A 229 21.95 -42.95 10.62
C SER A 229 22.69 -42.94 11.96
N ALA A 230 23.05 -41.76 12.47
CA ALA A 230 23.70 -41.62 13.76
C ALA A 230 22.81 -42.12 14.92
N LEU A 231 21.51 -41.80 14.93
CA LEU A 231 20.58 -42.31 15.93
C LEU A 231 20.46 -43.85 15.88
N SER A 232 20.44 -44.43 14.69
CA SER A 232 20.44 -45.89 14.51
C SER A 232 21.75 -46.55 14.97
N GLU A 233 22.89 -45.87 14.81
CA GLU A 233 24.15 -46.38 15.33
C GLU A 233 24.19 -46.31 16.86
N LEU A 234 23.71 -45.21 17.43
CA LEU A 234 23.63 -45.03 18.88
C LEU A 234 22.66 -46.01 19.55
N SER A 235 21.59 -46.45 18.87
CA SER A 235 20.68 -47.45 19.42
C SER A 235 21.36 -48.80 19.66
N SER A 236 22.39 -49.14 18.87
CA SER A 236 23.20 -50.35 19.08
C SER A 236 24.08 -50.29 20.34
N LEU A 237 24.31 -49.08 20.86
CA LEU A 237 25.11 -48.80 22.05
C LEU A 237 24.24 -48.54 23.29
N ALA A 238 22.91 -48.48 23.12
CA ALA A 238 21.98 -48.13 24.16
C ALA A 238 21.66 -49.32 25.07
N ASP A 239 21.60 -49.05 26.38
CA ASP A 239 21.02 -49.90 27.40
C ASP A 239 19.62 -49.39 27.80
N ALA A 240 18.98 -50.02 28.79
CA ALA A 240 17.66 -49.61 29.26
C ALA A 240 17.60 -48.15 29.76
N THR A 241 18.68 -47.65 30.36
CA THR A 241 18.76 -46.29 30.92
C THR A 241 18.97 -45.23 29.83
N THR A 242 19.76 -45.54 28.82
CA THR A 242 20.08 -44.62 27.71
C THR A 242 19.02 -44.64 26.61
N SER A 243 18.26 -45.74 26.47
CA SER A 243 17.19 -45.89 25.48
C SER A 243 16.11 -44.79 25.58
N ARG A 244 15.76 -44.35 26.80
CA ARG A 244 14.81 -43.23 27.01
C ARG A 244 15.33 -41.90 26.46
N HIS A 245 16.63 -41.64 26.54
CA HIS A 245 17.23 -40.41 26.02
C HIS A 245 17.27 -40.44 24.49
N LEU A 246 17.56 -41.60 23.91
CA LEU A 246 17.53 -41.78 22.46
C LEU A 246 16.10 -41.68 21.89
N ALA A 247 15.09 -42.19 22.62
CA ALA A 247 13.69 -41.99 22.26
C ALA A 247 13.28 -40.51 22.30
N ALA A 248 13.74 -39.77 23.32
CA ALA A 248 13.52 -38.32 23.40
C ALA A 248 14.19 -37.55 22.25
N ALA A 249 15.42 -37.93 21.87
CA ALA A 249 16.12 -37.35 20.72
C ALA A 249 15.37 -37.63 19.41
N ASN A 250 14.93 -38.87 19.17
CA ASN A 250 14.09 -39.20 18.00
C ASN A 250 12.80 -38.36 17.97
N ALA A 251 12.09 -38.24 19.09
CA ALA A 251 10.88 -37.44 19.15
C ALA A 251 11.14 -35.95 18.86
N ALA A 252 12.27 -35.40 19.29
CA ALA A 252 12.68 -34.03 18.98
C ALA A 252 13.02 -33.87 17.48
N LEU A 253 13.71 -34.84 16.88
CA LEU A 253 14.00 -34.85 15.44
C LEU A 253 12.72 -34.91 14.59
N GLU A 254 11.74 -35.73 14.96
CA GLU A 254 10.48 -35.80 14.21
C GLU A 254 9.69 -34.47 14.29
N ARG A 255 9.67 -33.82 15.46
CA ARG A 255 9.09 -32.47 15.59
C ARG A 255 9.83 -31.45 14.72
N PHE A 256 11.16 -31.49 14.75
CA PHE A 256 12.00 -30.65 13.91
C PHE A 256 11.65 -30.82 12.43
N ASN A 257 11.64 -32.05 11.93
CA ASN A 257 11.35 -32.34 10.52
C ASN A 257 9.92 -31.96 10.09
N GLN A 258 8.94 -32.09 10.99
CA GLN A 258 7.57 -31.65 10.73
C GLN A 258 7.50 -30.12 10.53
N ILE A 259 8.21 -29.36 11.36
CA ILE A 259 8.26 -27.89 11.26
C ILE A 259 9.06 -27.49 10.01
N ARG A 260 10.22 -28.11 9.76
CA ARG A 260 11.03 -27.94 8.55
C ARG A 260 10.22 -28.10 7.27
N GLY A 261 9.39 -29.13 7.18
CA GLY A 261 8.52 -29.34 6.02
C GLY A 261 7.55 -28.17 5.78
N THR A 262 7.04 -27.56 6.86
CA THR A 262 6.20 -26.35 6.77
C THR A 262 7.01 -25.13 6.34
N ILE A 263 8.22 -24.96 6.87
CA ILE A 263 9.15 -23.89 6.50
C ILE A 263 9.49 -23.96 5.01
N ILE A 264 9.86 -25.13 4.50
CA ILE A 264 10.17 -25.32 3.08
C ILE A 264 8.97 -24.97 2.21
N ALA A 265 7.77 -25.43 2.58
CA ALA A 265 6.54 -25.14 1.82
C ALA A 265 6.22 -23.64 1.79
N LEU A 266 6.40 -22.93 2.90
CA LEU A 266 6.19 -21.47 2.97
C LEU A 266 7.27 -20.70 2.20
N SER A 267 8.52 -21.13 2.35
CA SER A 267 9.67 -20.56 1.66
C SER A 267 9.49 -20.66 0.14
N ARG A 268 9.08 -21.82 -0.39
CA ARG A 268 8.81 -22.03 -1.83
C ARG A 268 7.72 -21.14 -2.41
N LYS A 269 6.75 -20.70 -1.62
CA LYS A 269 5.76 -19.70 -2.10
C LYS A 269 6.40 -18.33 -2.31
N ASN A 270 7.39 -18.01 -1.47
CA ASN A 270 8.29 -16.87 -1.57
C ASN A 270 7.60 -15.52 -1.78
N THR A 271 6.47 -15.28 -1.10
CA THR A 271 5.59 -14.16 -1.46
C THR A 271 6.19 -12.80 -1.09
N ASN A 272 7.04 -12.71 -0.06
CA ASN A 272 7.71 -11.46 0.32
C ASN A 272 8.78 -11.06 -0.72
N VAL A 273 9.64 -11.99 -1.17
CA VAL A 273 10.67 -11.67 -2.18
C VAL A 273 10.01 -11.31 -3.51
N ARG A 274 8.96 -12.05 -3.91
CA ARG A 274 8.23 -11.78 -5.16
C ARG A 274 7.50 -10.42 -5.13
N SER A 275 6.82 -10.10 -4.03
CA SER A 275 6.15 -8.80 -3.88
C SER A 275 7.14 -7.64 -3.81
N LEU A 276 8.31 -7.83 -3.18
CA LEU A 276 9.40 -6.86 -3.17
C LEU A 276 9.96 -6.62 -4.58
N ALA A 277 10.23 -7.68 -5.35
CA ALA A 277 10.73 -7.57 -6.72
C ALA A 277 9.76 -6.78 -7.62
N LEU A 278 8.46 -7.05 -7.52
CA LEU A 278 7.43 -6.29 -8.23
C LEU A 278 7.37 -4.81 -7.81
N SER A 279 7.54 -4.55 -6.51
CA SER A 279 7.49 -3.20 -5.95
C SER A 279 8.69 -2.34 -6.35
N LEU A 280 9.89 -2.93 -6.39
CA LEU A 280 11.13 -2.23 -6.75
C LEU A 280 11.35 -2.14 -8.26
N GLY A 281 10.76 -3.06 -9.04
CA GLY A 281 10.86 -3.10 -10.49
C GLY A 281 9.82 -2.19 -11.17
N ASP A 282 8.88 -2.80 -11.88
CA ASP A 282 7.99 -2.09 -12.79
C ASP A 282 7.01 -1.14 -12.08
N LYS A 283 6.63 -1.40 -10.80
CA LYS A 283 5.72 -0.51 -10.05
C LYS A 283 6.30 0.90 -9.97
N ARG A 284 7.62 1.03 -9.79
CA ARG A 284 8.29 2.35 -9.71
C ARG A 284 8.10 3.18 -10.98
N LYS A 285 8.11 2.55 -12.16
CA LYS A 285 7.93 3.23 -13.44
C LYS A 285 6.51 3.78 -13.56
N VAL A 286 5.51 2.95 -13.24
CA VAL A 286 4.10 3.35 -13.32
C VAL A 286 3.76 4.41 -12.27
N VAL A 287 4.35 4.32 -11.07
CA VAL A 287 4.21 5.36 -10.04
C VAL A 287 4.74 6.70 -10.53
N SER A 288 5.91 6.70 -11.18
CA SER A 288 6.49 7.91 -11.77
C SER A 288 5.61 8.51 -12.87
N ALA A 289 4.99 7.69 -13.71
CA ALA A 289 4.09 8.16 -14.77
C ALA A 289 2.81 8.80 -14.20
N CYS A 290 2.24 8.21 -13.16
CA CYS A 290 1.09 8.76 -12.44
C CYS A 290 1.43 10.11 -11.79
N ASP A 291 2.52 10.19 -11.01
CA ASP A 291 2.91 11.45 -10.35
C ASP A 291 3.25 12.56 -11.35
N SER A 292 3.89 12.20 -12.48
CA SER A 292 4.19 13.17 -13.54
C SER A 292 2.93 13.76 -14.17
N SER A 293 1.91 12.93 -14.42
CA SER A 293 0.63 13.38 -14.98
C SER A 293 -0.13 14.29 -14.00
N LEU A 294 -0.12 13.93 -12.71
CA LEU A 294 -0.74 14.73 -11.65
C LEU A 294 0.00 16.06 -11.40
N ALA A 295 1.34 16.05 -11.46
CA ALA A 295 2.12 17.27 -11.36
C ALA A 295 1.83 18.21 -12.54
N ALA A 296 1.80 17.70 -13.77
CA ALA A 296 1.45 18.48 -14.95
C ALA A 296 0.04 19.09 -14.86
N LEU A 297 -0.94 18.30 -14.40
CA LEU A 297 -2.30 18.77 -14.12
C LEU A 297 -2.34 19.92 -13.11
N GLN A 298 -1.63 19.77 -11.99
CA GLN A 298 -1.55 20.79 -10.94
C GLN A 298 -0.87 22.08 -11.43
N ASP A 299 0.23 21.96 -12.17
CA ASP A 299 0.95 23.10 -12.73
C ASP A 299 0.07 23.90 -13.70
N LYS A 300 -0.65 23.20 -14.59
CA LYS A 300 -1.60 23.83 -15.51
C LYS A 300 -2.71 24.57 -14.79
N LEU A 301 -3.37 23.90 -13.84
CA LEU A 301 -4.39 24.51 -12.99
C LEU A 301 -3.87 25.74 -12.23
N ALA A 302 -2.60 25.76 -11.84
CA ALA A 302 -1.97 26.91 -11.18
C ALA A 302 -1.80 28.12 -12.12
N HIS A 303 -1.46 27.87 -13.39
CA HIS A 303 -1.18 28.89 -14.40
C HIS A 303 -2.43 29.57 -15.02
N GLU A 304 -3.59 28.90 -15.05
CA GLU A 304 -4.81 29.46 -15.68
C GLU A 304 -5.30 30.80 -15.08
N LYS A 305 -4.94 31.11 -13.82
CA LYS A 305 -5.27 32.39 -13.17
C LYS A 305 -4.50 33.58 -13.75
N LEU A 306 -3.33 33.35 -14.35
CA LEU A 306 -2.46 34.40 -14.89
C LEU A 306 -2.87 34.82 -16.31
N SER A 307 -3.58 33.97 -17.04
CA SER A 307 -4.04 34.26 -18.40
C SER A 307 -5.37 35.01 -18.42
N ALA A 308 -6.26 34.77 -17.45
CA ALA A 308 -7.58 35.41 -17.37
C ALA A 308 -7.58 36.85 -16.85
N THR A 309 -6.45 37.35 -16.34
CA THR A 309 -6.29 38.74 -15.86
C THR A 309 -5.61 39.66 -16.88
N ARG A 310 -5.34 39.18 -18.11
CA ARG A 310 -4.61 39.91 -19.15
C ARG A 310 -5.45 40.23 -20.37
#